data_AF-A0A5S9F3D9-F1
#
_entry.id   AF-A0A5S9F3D9-F1
#
_cell.length_a   1.000
_cell.length_b   1.000
_cell.length_c   1.000
_cell.angle_alpha   90.00
_cell.angle_beta   90.00
_cell.angle_gamma   90.00
#
_symmetry.space_group_name_H-M   'P 1'
#
loop_
_entity.id
_entity.type
_entity.pdbx_description
1 polymer ?
#
loop_
_entity_poly.entity_id
_entity_poly.type
_entity_poly.pdbx_seq_one_letter_code
_entity_poly.pdbx_strand_id
1 'polypeptide(L)'
;MRLEFFLFIFCVIILSCQNNVTKNNRTYTSTNESHQAEYTNRPPSSPTNKIMTPLIGFYQNRLPKEVYCVTVDEILNQDTNKPSQLSKFLQFELSQEISQRKFFKEFPRGEYQKRILDEQLHSDSDAFEANVSPIGNLKVVDGILQVRYWVDGEQIKIYSTLLHIKNGENLGTFSGQIAKGSIPEKFWKPLALKIQKKKLRPKNPQAKIHKVWTEENVYEGSQNGIKIHTKIETQNLKGKSIQVAAYFALLDGRFLKDYDGLYKARSGHVAASKKETSTSDNNLWNDFTLFLPYSQLHLSPGVHNLKFYISIFHGNSNLTNSYWVNFRYTQTGASAAIHNVWADVNVYHNFQYGMTIHTKFEARYLKKQQIGVVAYFFSADGRPLRDFDGRFNDATGNVAAAGMDYALYDVSTWGDFRLFFPYAQLHLSPGRYNLKFYVAITHQSKIIATSKWFHFPFVQPLR
;
A
#
# COMPACT_ATOMS: atom_id res chain seq x y z
N MET A 1 2.01 21.00 -34.64
CA MET A 1 0.77 21.22 -33.85
C MET A 1 1.18 21.24 -32.38
N ARG A 2 1.71 22.37 -31.87
CA ARG A 2 1.00 23.37 -31.01
C ARG A 2 0.11 22.66 -29.97
N LEU A 3 0.48 22.50 -28.70
CA LEU A 3 0.95 23.43 -27.65
C LEU A 3 -0.06 24.54 -27.31
N GLU A 4 -0.35 24.61 -26.00
CA GLU A 4 -1.08 25.63 -25.21
C GLU A 4 -2.61 25.51 -25.11
N PHE A 5 -3.13 25.35 -23.89
CA PHE A 5 -3.69 26.49 -23.15
C PHE A 5 -3.89 26.16 -21.65
N PHE A 6 -3.32 27.03 -20.83
CA PHE A 6 -3.40 27.10 -19.38
C PHE A 6 -4.55 28.09 -19.04
N LEU A 7 -5.19 27.87 -17.88
CA LEU A 7 -5.84 28.90 -17.03
C LEU A 7 -7.22 29.48 -17.44
N PHE A 8 -8.01 29.80 -16.40
CA PHE A 8 -9.30 30.53 -16.33
C PHE A 8 -10.61 29.77 -16.60
N ILE A 9 -11.27 29.26 -15.54
CA ILE A 9 -12.70 29.56 -15.25
C ILE A 9 -12.90 29.54 -13.72
N PHE A 10 -12.92 30.73 -13.12
CA PHE A 10 -13.47 31.02 -11.80
C PHE A 10 -14.51 32.14 -12.00
N CYS A 11 -15.59 31.88 -12.75
CA CYS A 11 -16.67 32.86 -12.96
C CYS A 11 -17.90 32.27 -13.69
N VAL A 12 -18.62 31.29 -13.12
CA VAL A 12 -20.00 30.97 -13.54
C VAL A 12 -20.79 30.37 -12.36
N ILE A 13 -21.13 31.16 -11.34
CA ILE A 13 -22.28 30.88 -10.44
C ILE A 13 -22.97 32.20 -10.10
N ILE A 14 -23.35 32.99 -11.10
CA ILE A 14 -24.40 34.01 -11.00
C ILE A 14 -25.04 34.11 -12.38
N LEU A 15 -26.04 33.26 -12.66
CA LEU A 15 -27.10 33.46 -13.68
C LEU A 15 -27.89 32.16 -13.85
N SER A 16 -28.72 31.85 -12.86
CA SER A 16 -29.93 31.03 -13.05
C SER A 16 -30.78 31.21 -11.81
N CYS A 17 -31.72 32.16 -11.88
CA CYS A 17 -33.05 32.12 -11.25
C CYS A 17 -33.65 33.54 -11.24
N GLN A 18 -34.09 34.00 -12.41
CA GLN A 18 -35.22 34.92 -12.50
C GLN A 18 -36.21 34.33 -13.51
N ASN A 19 -37.29 33.78 -12.98
CA ASN A 19 -38.67 33.87 -13.49
C ASN A 19 -39.51 32.76 -12.85
N ASN A 20 -40.23 33.10 -11.79
CA ASN A 20 -41.69 32.95 -11.79
C ASN A 20 -42.29 33.68 -10.59
N VAL A 21 -43.00 34.74 -10.94
CA VAL A 21 -43.91 35.49 -10.09
C VAL A 21 -45.22 34.71 -10.02
N THR A 22 -45.63 34.26 -8.84
CA THR A 22 -47.05 34.22 -8.46
C THR A 22 -47.24 34.44 -6.97
N LYS A 23 -47.90 35.57 -6.71
CA LYS A 23 -48.71 35.99 -5.54
C LYS A 23 -48.90 34.94 -4.43
N ASN A 24 -48.51 35.32 -3.22
CA ASN A 24 -49.34 35.08 -2.04
C ASN A 24 -49.07 36.16 -0.97
N ASN A 25 -50.09 37.00 -0.75
CA ASN A 25 -50.17 37.94 0.35
C ASN A 25 -50.19 37.18 1.68
N ARG A 26 -49.18 37.40 2.52
CA ARG A 26 -49.32 37.30 3.98
C ARG A 26 -48.58 38.45 4.64
N THR A 27 -49.37 39.34 5.20
CA THR A 27 -49.00 40.37 6.17
C THR A 27 -48.27 39.72 7.34
N TYR A 28 -47.02 40.11 7.57
CA TYR A 28 -46.31 39.84 8.83
C TYR A 28 -46.20 41.15 9.59
N THR A 29 -47.03 41.29 10.62
CA THR A 29 -46.87 42.25 11.71
C THR A 29 -45.63 41.89 12.52
N SER A 30 -44.72 42.85 12.69
CA SER A 30 -43.54 42.70 13.56
C SER A 30 -43.95 42.83 15.02
N THR A 31 -43.91 41.73 15.77
CA THR A 31 -43.88 41.77 17.24
C THR A 31 -42.43 41.79 17.69
N ASN A 32 -41.91 43.01 17.92
CA ASN A 32 -40.74 43.23 18.76
C ASN A 32 -41.20 43.18 20.20
N GLU A 33 -41.05 42.04 20.88
CA GLU A 33 -41.04 41.97 22.35
C GLU A 33 -40.54 40.59 22.82
N SER A 34 -39.75 40.59 23.90
CA SER A 34 -39.30 39.45 24.73
C SER A 34 -38.05 38.64 24.30
N HIS A 35 -36.86 39.25 24.43
CA HIS A 35 -35.63 38.48 24.75
C HIS A 35 -34.70 39.14 25.79
N GLN A 36 -35.19 40.14 26.53
CA GLN A 36 -34.40 40.84 27.56
C GLN A 36 -34.54 40.28 29.00
N ALA A 37 -35.37 39.27 29.25
CA ALA A 37 -35.76 38.92 30.62
C ALA A 37 -34.89 37.88 31.37
N GLU A 38 -33.82 37.32 30.79
CA GLU A 38 -33.09 36.20 31.43
C GLU A 38 -31.61 36.48 31.81
N TYR A 39 -31.12 37.73 31.71
CA TYR A 39 -29.69 38.04 31.93
C TYR A 39 -29.41 39.06 33.04
N THR A 40 -30.39 39.45 33.86
CA THR A 40 -30.25 40.60 34.79
C THR A 40 -29.58 40.29 36.14
N ASN A 41 -29.18 39.05 36.43
CA ASN A 41 -28.49 38.72 37.68
C ASN A 41 -27.08 38.20 37.41
N ARG A 42 -26.07 39.08 37.45
CA ARG A 42 -24.65 38.67 37.45
C ARG A 42 -23.87 39.30 38.61
N PRO A 43 -23.04 38.52 39.32
CA PRO A 43 -22.12 39.04 40.34
C PRO A 43 -21.05 39.97 39.73
N PRO A 44 -20.51 40.93 40.51
CA PRO A 44 -19.52 41.87 40.04
C PRO A 44 -18.18 41.16 39.76
N SER A 45 -17.62 41.39 38.57
CA SER A 45 -16.39 40.82 37.98
C SER A 45 -16.49 39.38 37.42
N SER A 46 -17.02 39.28 36.20
CA SER A 46 -16.83 38.10 35.34
C SER A 46 -15.34 37.89 35.04
N PRO A 47 -14.77 36.69 35.24
CA PRO A 47 -13.37 36.42 34.90
C PRO A 47 -13.05 36.57 33.41
N THR A 48 -14.06 36.71 32.55
CA THR A 48 -13.93 36.95 31.09
C THR A 48 -13.46 38.38 30.76
N ASN A 49 -13.64 39.34 31.67
CA ASN A 49 -13.12 40.72 31.51
C ASN A 49 -11.60 40.73 31.32
N LYS A 50 -10.89 39.70 31.78
CA LYS A 50 -9.43 39.62 31.70
C LYS A 50 -8.87 39.63 30.28
N ILE A 51 -9.65 39.39 29.22
CA ILE A 51 -9.16 39.38 27.83
C ILE A 51 -9.86 40.36 26.92
N MET A 52 -11.15 40.60 27.12
CA MET A 52 -11.83 41.66 26.37
C MET A 52 -11.22 43.02 26.73
N THR A 53 -10.87 43.25 28.00
CA THR A 53 -10.19 44.48 28.43
C THR A 53 -8.81 44.65 27.75
N PRO A 54 -7.86 43.68 27.77
CA PRO A 54 -6.62 43.80 26.99
C PRO A 54 -6.80 43.91 25.48
N LEU A 55 -7.76 43.20 24.89
CA LEU A 55 -8.04 43.29 23.45
C LEU A 55 -8.47 44.70 23.08
N ILE A 56 -9.44 45.26 23.81
CA ILE A 56 -9.91 46.63 23.58
C ILE A 56 -8.84 47.65 23.94
N GLY A 57 -8.10 47.44 25.03
CA GLY A 57 -6.96 48.27 25.42
C GLY A 57 -5.84 48.29 24.38
N PHE A 58 -5.57 47.16 23.72
CA PHE A 58 -4.61 47.08 22.62
C PHE A 58 -4.98 48.03 21.48
N TYR A 59 -6.24 48.01 21.04
CA TYR A 59 -6.69 48.90 19.97
C TYR A 59 -6.77 50.36 20.43
N GLN A 60 -7.23 50.63 21.66
CA GLN A 60 -7.25 51.99 22.23
C GLN A 60 -5.88 52.65 22.26
N ASN A 61 -4.83 51.88 22.56
CA ASN A 61 -3.47 52.40 22.63
C ASN A 61 -2.81 52.57 21.26
N ARG A 62 -3.31 51.88 20.23
CA ARG A 62 -2.69 51.84 18.90
C ARG A 62 -3.34 52.80 17.91
N LEU A 63 -4.63 53.05 18.08
CA LEU A 63 -5.39 53.92 17.19
C LEU A 63 -5.24 55.40 17.60
N PRO A 64 -5.30 56.34 16.65
CA PRO A 64 -5.49 57.76 16.92
C PRO A 64 -6.55 58.03 18.00
N LYS A 65 -6.41 59.13 18.75
CA LYS A 65 -7.37 59.56 19.80
C LYS A 65 -8.69 60.11 19.21
N GLU A 66 -9.27 59.41 18.24
CA GLU A 66 -10.57 59.68 17.63
C GLU A 66 -11.62 58.70 18.15
N VAL A 67 -12.91 58.96 17.96
CA VAL A 67 -13.96 58.01 18.36
C VAL A 67 -14.19 57.03 17.21
N TYR A 68 -14.00 55.75 17.48
CA TYR A 68 -14.22 54.68 16.50
C TYR A 68 -15.61 54.09 16.67
N CYS A 69 -16.40 54.10 15.60
CA CYS A 69 -17.60 53.28 15.51
C CYS A 69 -17.18 51.91 14.99
N VAL A 70 -17.34 50.88 15.83
CA VAL A 70 -16.91 49.53 15.47
C VAL A 70 -18.08 48.58 15.49
N THR A 71 -18.23 47.83 14.41
CA THR A 71 -19.09 46.65 14.38
C THR A 71 -18.22 45.42 14.62
N VAL A 72 -18.57 44.63 15.63
CA VAL A 72 -17.95 43.32 15.84
C VAL A 72 -18.59 42.35 14.87
N ASP A 73 -17.80 41.83 13.93
CA ASP A 73 -18.27 40.77 13.03
C ASP A 73 -18.47 39.47 13.82
N GLU A 74 -19.18 38.53 13.23
CA GLU A 74 -19.51 37.27 13.87
C GLU A 74 -18.26 36.52 14.31
N ILE A 75 -18.15 36.25 15.61
CA ILE A 75 -16.99 35.54 16.14
C ILE A 75 -16.98 34.08 15.64
N LEU A 76 -15.93 33.68 14.92
CA LEU A 76 -15.84 32.34 14.32
C LEU A 76 -14.88 31.43 15.08
N ASN A 77 -15.24 30.15 15.18
CA ASN A 77 -14.27 29.12 15.54
C ASN A 77 -13.34 28.88 14.34
N GLN A 78 -12.03 29.01 14.54
CA GLN A 78 -11.01 28.86 13.50
C GLN A 78 -11.04 27.49 12.83
N ASP A 79 -11.27 26.41 13.59
CA ASP A 79 -11.23 25.04 13.09
C ASP A 79 -12.44 24.71 12.21
N THR A 80 -13.61 25.31 12.51
CA THR A 80 -14.86 24.98 11.81
C THR A 80 -15.34 26.09 10.87
N ASN A 81 -14.74 27.28 10.95
CA ASN A 81 -15.16 28.49 10.26
C ASN A 81 -16.66 28.78 10.41
N LYS A 82 -17.21 28.49 11.60
CA LYS A 82 -18.65 28.59 11.92
C LYS A 82 -18.84 29.16 13.33
N PRO A 83 -19.93 29.91 13.56
CA PRO A 83 -20.31 30.33 14.91
C PRO A 83 -20.70 29.13 15.79
N SER A 84 -20.48 29.25 17.09
CA SER A 84 -20.91 28.27 18.09
C SER A 84 -21.60 28.96 19.28
N GLN A 85 -22.08 28.18 20.25
CA GLN A 85 -22.58 28.76 21.52
C GLN A 85 -21.49 29.59 22.25
N LEU A 86 -20.23 29.16 22.17
CA LEU A 86 -19.11 29.94 22.70
C LEU A 86 -18.89 31.22 21.89
N SER A 87 -19.07 31.20 20.57
CA SER A 87 -19.01 32.42 19.74
C SER A 87 -20.00 33.46 20.24
N LYS A 88 -21.25 33.07 20.48
CA LYS A 88 -22.30 33.96 20.98
C LYS A 88 -21.96 34.52 22.36
N PHE A 89 -21.39 33.70 23.24
CA PHE A 89 -20.91 34.15 24.54
C PHE A 89 -19.77 35.17 24.42
N LEU A 90 -18.74 34.87 23.62
CA LEU A 90 -17.61 35.79 23.40
C LEU A 90 -18.07 37.10 22.73
N GLN A 91 -19.00 37.02 21.79
CA GLN A 91 -19.61 38.18 21.13
C GLN A 91 -20.26 39.07 22.19
N PHE A 92 -21.13 38.49 23.04
CA PHE A 92 -21.81 39.22 24.10
C PHE A 92 -20.81 39.90 25.06
N GLU A 93 -19.79 39.18 25.54
CA GLU A 93 -18.79 39.75 26.47
C GLU A 93 -17.98 40.88 25.80
N LEU A 94 -17.64 40.74 24.52
CA LEU A 94 -16.93 41.77 23.77
C LEU A 94 -17.79 43.02 23.54
N SER A 95 -19.06 42.83 23.17
CA SER A 95 -20.05 43.91 23.04
C SER A 95 -20.24 44.66 24.37
N GLN A 96 -20.36 43.93 25.48
CA GLN A 96 -20.42 44.54 26.83
C GLN A 96 -19.17 45.35 27.15
N GLU A 97 -17.97 44.82 26.90
CA GLU A 97 -16.73 45.56 27.13
C GLU A 97 -16.64 46.81 26.25
N ILE A 98 -17.02 46.73 24.97
CA ILE A 98 -17.04 47.88 24.05
C ILE A 98 -17.99 48.96 24.58
N SER A 99 -19.21 48.59 24.97
CA SER A 99 -20.23 49.54 25.45
C SER A 99 -19.81 50.33 26.70
N GLN A 100 -18.88 49.79 27.50
CA GLN A 100 -18.35 50.46 28.69
C GLN A 100 -17.24 51.48 28.36
N ARG A 101 -16.75 51.53 27.12
CA ARG A 101 -15.62 52.38 26.71
C ARG A 101 -16.13 53.57 25.89
N LYS A 102 -15.67 54.78 26.25
CA LYS A 102 -15.99 56.00 25.49
C LYS A 102 -15.36 56.04 24.08
N PHE A 103 -14.30 55.27 23.86
CA PHE A 103 -13.50 55.28 22.64
C PHE A 103 -14.08 54.41 21.51
N PHE A 104 -14.81 53.35 21.86
CA PHE A 104 -15.48 52.46 20.90
C PHE A 104 -16.99 52.54 21.09
N LYS A 105 -17.70 52.98 20.06
CA LYS A 105 -19.16 52.89 20.03
C LYS A 105 -19.53 51.67 19.20
N GLU A 106 -20.17 50.68 19.82
CA GLU A 106 -20.67 49.52 19.09
C GLU A 106 -21.83 49.94 18.19
N PHE A 107 -21.72 49.62 16.90
CA PHE A 107 -22.81 49.81 15.95
C PHE A 107 -23.50 48.46 15.72
N PRO A 108 -24.82 48.34 15.96
CA PRO A 108 -25.53 47.08 15.79
C PRO A 108 -25.35 46.53 14.38
N ARG A 109 -24.99 45.26 14.24
CA ARG A 109 -24.72 44.62 12.93
C ARG A 109 -25.86 44.81 11.93
N GLY A 110 -27.11 44.74 12.38
CA GLY A 110 -28.28 44.90 11.52
C GLY A 110 -28.47 46.34 11.01
N GLU A 111 -28.13 47.34 11.82
CA GLU A 111 -28.13 48.75 11.39
C GLU A 111 -26.94 49.04 10.49
N TYR A 112 -25.79 48.40 10.75
CA TYR A 112 -24.59 48.50 9.94
C TYR A 112 -24.78 47.90 8.54
N GLN A 113 -25.37 46.71 8.45
CA GLN A 113 -25.67 46.07 7.16
C GLN A 113 -26.63 46.91 6.32
N LYS A 114 -27.64 47.53 6.96
CA LYS A 114 -28.52 48.49 6.28
C LYS A 114 -27.72 49.70 5.77
N ARG A 115 -26.86 50.29 6.60
CA ARG A 115 -26.04 51.44 6.21
C ARG A 115 -25.10 51.15 5.04
N ILE A 116 -24.43 49.98 5.01
CA ILE A 116 -23.62 49.58 3.84
C ILE A 116 -24.51 49.45 2.60
N LEU A 117 -25.67 48.81 2.73
CA LEU A 117 -26.60 48.62 1.61
C LEU A 117 -27.09 49.98 1.07
N ASP A 118 -27.42 50.90 1.97
CA ASP A 118 -27.87 52.26 1.65
C ASP A 118 -26.74 53.09 1.01
N GLU A 119 -25.50 53.02 1.52
CA GLU A 119 -24.32 53.68 0.94
C GLU A 119 -23.97 53.10 -0.45
N GLN A 120 -24.14 51.79 -0.66
CA GLN A 120 -23.93 51.15 -1.97
C GLN A 120 -25.02 51.51 -2.98
N LEU A 121 -26.29 51.58 -2.55
CA LEU A 121 -27.44 51.94 -3.38
C LEU A 121 -27.43 53.41 -3.82
N HIS A 122 -26.75 54.30 -3.09
CA HIS A 122 -26.70 55.74 -3.37
C HIS A 122 -25.34 56.23 -3.91
N SER A 123 -24.43 55.31 -4.25
CA SER A 123 -23.10 55.64 -4.79
C SER A 123 -23.09 56.28 -6.19
N ASP A 124 -24.26 56.38 -6.85
CA ASP A 124 -24.45 57.04 -8.16
C ASP A 124 -25.15 58.42 -8.08
N SER A 125 -25.37 59.00 -6.88
CA SER A 125 -25.90 60.37 -6.79
C SER A 125 -25.15 61.21 -5.77
N ASP A 126 -24.55 62.31 -6.23
CA ASP A 126 -23.82 63.35 -5.46
C ASP A 126 -24.69 64.12 -4.43
N ALA A 127 -25.81 63.57 -3.97
CA ALA A 127 -26.85 64.30 -3.22
C ALA A 127 -27.11 63.81 -1.78
N PHE A 128 -26.38 62.81 -1.26
CA PHE A 128 -26.71 62.22 0.05
C PHE A 128 -25.94 62.76 1.27
N GLU A 129 -25.18 63.85 1.16
CA GLU A 129 -24.48 64.42 2.34
C GLU A 129 -25.39 65.21 3.31
N ALA A 130 -26.69 65.37 3.05
CA ALA A 130 -27.51 66.34 3.80
C ALA A 130 -28.50 65.79 4.84
N ASN A 131 -28.73 64.48 5.00
CA ASN A 131 -29.87 64.01 5.81
C ASN A 131 -29.63 62.89 6.84
N VAL A 132 -28.38 62.67 7.24
CA VAL A 132 -28.12 61.93 8.49
C VAL A 132 -27.66 62.94 9.53
N SER A 133 -28.55 63.29 10.47
CA SER A 133 -28.21 64.15 11.61
C SER A 133 -26.90 63.68 12.25
N PRO A 134 -25.85 64.52 12.28
CA PRO A 134 -24.60 64.15 12.88
C PRO A 134 -24.82 64.00 14.38
N ILE A 135 -24.48 62.83 14.90
CA ILE A 135 -24.15 62.70 16.32
C ILE A 135 -22.85 63.51 16.49
N GLY A 136 -23.01 64.82 16.71
CA GLY A 136 -22.04 65.90 16.89
C GLY A 136 -20.59 65.67 16.47
N ASN A 137 -20.14 66.35 15.40
CA ASN A 137 -18.74 66.75 15.08
C ASN A 137 -17.58 65.77 15.37
N LEU A 138 -17.84 64.47 15.51
CA LEU A 138 -16.81 63.45 15.64
C LEU A 138 -16.42 62.99 14.24
N LYS A 139 -15.13 63.07 13.91
CA LYS A 139 -14.57 62.25 12.83
C LYS A 139 -14.76 60.80 13.25
N VAL A 140 -15.80 60.17 12.71
CA VAL A 140 -16.11 58.76 12.99
C VAL A 140 -15.28 57.92 12.04
N VAL A 141 -14.35 57.16 12.58
CA VAL A 141 -13.69 56.10 11.82
C VAL A 141 -14.51 54.83 11.99
N ASP A 142 -15.08 54.38 10.88
CA ASP A 142 -15.87 53.15 10.80
C ASP A 142 -14.91 51.93 10.69
N GLY A 143 -14.93 51.03 11.68
CA GLY A 143 -14.14 49.79 11.69
C GLY A 143 -14.97 48.50 11.83
N ILE A 144 -14.50 47.40 11.24
CA ILE A 144 -15.01 46.03 11.47
C ILE A 144 -13.99 45.26 12.30
N LEU A 145 -14.40 44.80 13.49
CA LEU A 145 -13.58 43.93 14.32
C LEU A 145 -13.90 42.47 14.02
N GLN A 146 -13.01 41.79 13.31
CA GLN A 146 -13.09 40.36 13.05
C GLN A 146 -12.42 39.60 14.20
N VAL A 147 -13.12 38.64 14.80
CA VAL A 147 -12.57 37.84 15.90
C VAL A 147 -12.70 36.36 15.58
N ARG A 148 -11.59 35.64 15.76
CA ARG A 148 -11.51 34.19 15.61
C ARG A 148 -10.95 33.58 16.88
N TYR A 149 -11.36 32.36 17.18
CA TYR A 149 -10.83 31.63 18.32
C TYR A 149 -10.61 30.15 18.02
N TRP A 150 -9.69 29.52 18.74
CA TRP A 150 -9.52 28.07 18.75
C TRP A 150 -9.11 27.60 20.14
N VAL A 151 -9.29 26.32 20.40
CA VAL A 151 -8.95 25.73 21.70
C VAL A 151 -7.61 25.02 21.60
N ASP A 152 -6.69 25.38 22.48
CA ASP A 152 -5.35 24.82 22.58
C ASP A 152 -5.11 24.32 24.01
N GLY A 153 -5.24 22.99 24.20
CA GLY A 153 -5.16 22.39 25.53
C GLY A 153 -6.24 22.90 26.48
N GLU A 154 -5.82 23.57 27.57
CA GLU A 154 -6.69 24.17 28.58
C GLU A 154 -6.90 25.69 28.38
N GLN A 155 -6.61 26.20 27.18
CA GLN A 155 -6.72 27.61 26.86
C GLN A 155 -7.55 27.81 25.57
N ILE A 156 -8.22 28.96 25.47
CA ILE A 156 -8.79 29.43 24.20
C ILE A 156 -7.92 30.55 23.68
N LYS A 157 -7.32 30.35 22.52
CA LYS A 157 -6.60 31.41 21.83
C LYS A 157 -7.58 32.26 21.06
N ILE A 158 -7.48 33.57 21.20
CA ILE A 158 -8.21 34.57 20.43
C ILE A 158 -7.24 35.24 19.49
N TYR A 159 -7.69 35.46 18.27
CA TYR A 159 -7.07 36.30 17.28
C TYR A 159 -8.10 37.30 16.79
N SER A 160 -7.79 38.58 16.81
CA SER A 160 -8.67 39.60 16.24
C SER A 160 -7.93 40.51 15.27
N THR A 161 -8.66 41.06 14.33
CA THR A 161 -8.16 42.04 13.36
C THR A 161 -9.21 43.13 13.21
N LEU A 162 -8.78 44.38 13.39
CA LEU A 162 -9.62 45.54 13.14
C LEU A 162 -9.33 46.05 11.74
N LEU A 163 -10.37 46.09 10.89
CA LEU A 163 -10.28 46.55 9.52
C LEU A 163 -10.99 47.89 9.38
N HIS A 164 -10.39 48.83 8.66
CA HIS A 164 -11.06 50.06 8.25
C HIS A 164 -12.11 49.75 7.19
N ILE A 165 -13.34 50.24 7.37
CA ILE A 165 -14.48 49.80 6.57
C ILE A 165 -14.38 50.21 5.10
N LYS A 166 -13.93 51.44 4.81
CA LYS A 166 -13.96 51.98 3.44
C LYS A 166 -12.93 51.34 2.50
N ASN A 167 -11.76 50.99 3.03
CA ASN A 167 -10.61 50.56 2.23
C ASN A 167 -10.09 49.17 2.62
N GLY A 168 -10.65 48.54 3.66
CA GLY A 168 -10.21 47.22 4.14
C GLY A 168 -8.85 47.22 4.84
N GLU A 169 -8.28 48.39 5.14
CA GLU A 169 -6.95 48.50 5.73
C GLU A 169 -6.90 47.87 7.12
N ASN A 170 -5.87 47.08 7.39
CA ASN A 170 -5.66 46.48 8.71
C ASN A 170 -5.13 47.52 9.70
N LEU A 171 -6.01 48.00 10.57
CA LEU A 171 -5.70 48.98 11.62
C LEU A 171 -4.99 48.35 12.83
N GLY A 172 -5.01 47.02 12.94
CA GLY A 172 -4.27 46.29 13.96
C GLY A 172 -4.73 44.84 14.11
N THR A 173 -3.84 44.03 14.65
CA THR A 173 -4.10 42.63 14.96
C THR A 173 -3.72 42.32 16.40
N PHE A 174 -4.62 41.67 17.13
CA PHE A 174 -4.40 41.24 18.50
C PHE A 174 -4.40 39.71 18.60
N SER A 175 -3.53 39.16 19.44
CA SER A 175 -3.58 37.75 19.85
C SER A 175 -3.54 37.65 21.37
N GLY A 176 -4.43 36.84 21.93
CA GLY A 176 -4.55 36.64 23.38
C GLY A 176 -5.02 35.23 23.72
N GLN A 177 -5.06 34.91 25.02
CA GLN A 177 -5.40 33.57 25.50
C GLN A 177 -6.35 33.65 26.71
N ILE A 178 -7.46 32.90 26.67
CA ILE A 178 -8.42 32.72 27.76
C ILE A 178 -8.14 31.41 28.48
N ALA A 179 -7.80 31.51 29.77
CA ALA A 179 -7.70 30.34 30.62
C ALA A 179 -9.07 29.67 30.79
N LYS A 180 -9.11 28.35 30.83
CA LYS A 180 -10.30 27.52 31.10
C LYS A 180 -11.20 28.05 32.22
N GLY A 181 -10.62 28.49 33.34
CA GLY A 181 -11.37 29.00 34.49
C GLY A 181 -12.11 30.33 34.26
N SER A 182 -11.87 30.99 33.13
CA SER A 182 -12.52 32.26 32.77
C SER A 182 -13.75 32.08 31.87
N ILE A 183 -14.10 30.84 31.53
CA ILE A 183 -15.25 30.52 30.67
C ILE A 183 -16.24 29.67 31.47
N PRO A 184 -17.56 29.99 31.44
CA PRO A 184 -18.55 29.15 32.10
C PRO A 184 -18.47 27.68 31.65
N GLU A 185 -18.53 26.76 32.60
CA GLU A 185 -18.29 25.33 32.38
C GLU A 185 -19.18 24.73 31.27
N LYS A 186 -20.41 25.23 31.14
CA LYS A 186 -21.36 24.83 30.09
C LYS A 186 -20.82 24.98 28.66
N PHE A 187 -19.92 25.95 28.43
CA PHE A 187 -19.27 26.13 27.13
C PHE A 187 -17.95 25.34 27.02
N TRP A 188 -17.27 25.11 28.14
CA TRP A 188 -15.99 24.39 28.17
C TRP A 188 -16.16 22.88 28.00
N LYS A 189 -17.14 22.26 28.67
CA LYS A 189 -17.34 20.80 28.70
C LYS A 189 -17.48 20.16 27.31
N PRO A 190 -18.25 20.72 26.35
CA PRO A 190 -18.32 20.18 24.99
C PRO A 190 -16.99 20.29 24.20
N LEU A 191 -16.20 21.33 24.45
CA LEU A 191 -14.91 21.55 23.80
C LEU A 191 -13.83 20.60 24.35
N ALA A 192 -13.78 20.44 25.68
CA ALA A 192 -12.89 19.50 26.34
C ALA A 192 -13.14 18.05 25.87
N LEU A 193 -14.41 17.65 25.73
CA LEU A 193 -14.78 16.34 25.21
C LEU A 193 -14.29 16.14 23.76
N LYS A 194 -14.36 17.18 22.91
CA LYS A 194 -13.83 17.12 21.54
C LYS A 194 -12.30 17.01 21.52
N ILE A 195 -11.59 17.73 22.38
CA ILE A 195 -10.13 17.65 22.50
C ILE A 195 -9.70 16.28 23.01
N GLN A 196 -10.37 15.76 24.03
CA GLN A 196 -10.11 14.44 24.58
C GLN A 196 -10.35 13.36 23.51
N LYS A 197 -11.47 13.43 22.78
CA LYS A 197 -11.73 12.53 21.64
C LYS A 197 -10.67 12.66 20.53
N LYS A 198 -10.16 13.86 20.23
CA LYS A 198 -9.10 14.09 19.24
C LYS A 198 -7.76 13.48 19.69
N LYS A 199 -7.39 13.61 20.97
CA LYS A 199 -6.20 12.97 21.56
C LYS A 199 -6.32 11.44 21.64
N LEU A 200 -7.53 10.93 21.83
CA LEU A 200 -7.83 9.49 21.89
C LEU A 200 -8.06 8.84 20.51
N ARG A 201 -7.94 9.59 19.40
CA ARG A 201 -8.02 8.95 18.08
C ARG A 201 -6.82 8.02 17.93
N PRO A 202 -7.03 6.71 17.70
CA PRO A 202 -5.94 5.81 17.43
C PRO A 202 -5.20 6.34 16.20
N LYS A 203 -3.91 6.61 16.36
CA LYS A 203 -3.06 6.96 15.22
C LYS A 203 -3.07 5.78 14.25
N ASN A 204 -3.19 6.07 12.97
CA ASN A 204 -3.26 5.03 11.95
C ASN A 204 -1.96 4.19 11.99
N PRO A 205 -2.06 2.86 11.84
CA PRO A 205 -0.90 2.00 11.66
C PRO A 205 -0.04 2.49 10.49
N GLN A 206 1.27 2.51 10.67
CA GLN A 206 2.23 2.88 9.63
C GLN A 206 3.38 1.89 9.60
N ALA A 207 3.99 1.74 8.43
CA ALA A 207 5.20 0.97 8.25
C ALA A 207 6.12 1.65 7.24
N LYS A 208 7.42 1.46 7.40
CA LYS A 208 8.47 1.94 6.51
C LYS A 208 9.46 0.82 6.24
N ILE A 209 9.82 0.63 4.98
CA ILE A 209 10.89 -0.27 4.55
C ILE A 209 12.12 0.60 4.27
N HIS A 210 13.21 0.36 5.01
CA HIS A 210 14.43 1.15 4.91
C HIS A 210 15.43 0.55 3.92
N LYS A 211 15.54 -0.78 3.88
CA LYS A 211 16.51 -1.49 3.04
C LYS A 211 16.00 -2.89 2.70
N VAL A 212 16.28 -3.35 1.49
CA VAL A 212 16.05 -4.73 1.04
C VAL A 212 17.36 -5.25 0.44
N TRP A 213 17.74 -6.49 0.76
CA TRP A 213 18.89 -7.18 0.15
C TRP A 213 18.64 -8.69 0.15
N THR A 214 19.48 -9.43 -0.57
CA THR A 214 19.28 -10.87 -0.80
C THR A 214 20.56 -11.65 -0.64
N GLU A 215 20.41 -12.90 -0.22
CA GLU A 215 21.40 -13.95 -0.32
C GLU A 215 20.84 -15.03 -1.27
N GLU A 216 21.52 -15.27 -2.37
CA GLU A 216 21.13 -16.26 -3.38
C GLU A 216 21.79 -17.61 -3.10
N ASN A 217 21.16 -18.70 -3.56
CA ASN A 217 21.64 -20.08 -3.36
C ASN A 217 21.84 -20.47 -1.88
N VAL A 218 20.94 -19.99 -1.02
CA VAL A 218 20.95 -20.34 0.40
C VAL A 218 20.30 -21.70 0.59
N TYR A 219 20.96 -22.58 1.35
CA TYR A 219 20.44 -23.89 1.70
C TYR A 219 19.78 -23.85 3.08
N GLU A 220 18.45 -24.01 3.14
CA GLU A 220 17.65 -23.97 4.37
C GLU A 220 16.58 -25.08 4.33
N GLY A 221 16.41 -25.83 5.42
CA GLY A 221 15.39 -26.88 5.50
C GLY A 221 15.52 -27.98 4.42
N SER A 222 16.75 -28.31 4.01
CA SER A 222 17.07 -29.23 2.90
C SER A 222 16.75 -28.73 1.49
N GLN A 223 16.41 -27.45 1.33
CA GLN A 223 16.06 -26.85 0.05
C GLN A 223 17.01 -25.70 -0.29
N ASN A 224 17.32 -25.56 -1.58
CA ASN A 224 18.08 -24.42 -2.09
C ASN A 224 17.11 -23.30 -2.52
N GLY A 225 17.41 -22.05 -2.19
CA GLY A 225 16.52 -20.93 -2.46
C GLY A 225 17.18 -19.57 -2.35
N ILE A 226 16.33 -18.55 -2.32
CA ILE A 226 16.71 -17.16 -2.07
C ILE A 226 16.25 -16.75 -0.68
N LYS A 227 17.17 -16.16 0.09
CA LYS A 227 16.86 -15.51 1.36
C LYS A 227 16.77 -14.01 1.13
N ILE A 228 15.65 -13.43 1.53
CA ILE A 228 15.36 -12.00 1.39
C ILE A 228 15.42 -11.39 2.78
N HIS A 229 16.21 -10.34 2.91
CA HIS A 229 16.37 -9.57 4.13
C HIS A 229 15.77 -8.18 3.95
N THR A 230 15.13 -7.66 4.99
CA THR A 230 14.59 -6.31 4.99
C THR A 230 14.67 -5.64 6.35
N LYS A 231 15.08 -4.36 6.34
CA LYS A 231 15.03 -3.50 7.53
C LYS A 231 13.71 -2.75 7.55
N ILE A 232 12.89 -2.99 8.56
CA ILE A 232 11.53 -2.46 8.67
C ILE A 232 11.29 -1.71 9.97
N GLU A 233 10.51 -0.65 9.90
CA GLU A 233 10.04 0.13 11.05
C GLU A 233 8.52 0.21 11.00
N THR A 234 7.86 0.02 12.14
CA THR A 234 6.40 0.15 12.27
C THR A 234 6.04 1.15 13.36
N GLN A 235 4.87 1.78 13.22
CA GLN A 235 4.31 2.72 14.19
C GLN A 235 2.83 2.42 14.46
N ASN A 236 2.39 2.63 15.71
CA ASN A 236 1.02 2.45 16.21
C ASN A 236 0.49 1.01 16.07
N LEU A 237 1.39 0.03 16.22
CA LEU A 237 1.11 -1.40 16.03
C LEU A 237 1.29 -2.25 17.29
N LYS A 238 1.41 -1.67 18.50
CA LYS A 238 1.59 -2.44 19.74
C LYS A 238 0.54 -3.54 19.92
N GLY A 239 0.99 -4.77 20.11
CA GLY A 239 0.15 -5.96 20.29
C GLY A 239 -0.55 -6.43 19.00
N LYS A 240 -0.26 -5.82 17.85
CA LYS A 240 -0.87 -6.14 16.56
C LYS A 240 0.11 -6.90 15.68
N SER A 241 -0.42 -7.83 14.89
CA SER A 241 0.35 -8.59 13.92
C SER A 241 0.55 -7.80 12.62
N ILE A 242 1.75 -7.93 12.06
CA ILE A 242 2.09 -7.56 10.70
C ILE A 242 2.36 -8.82 9.88
N GLN A 243 2.08 -8.75 8.58
CA GLN A 243 2.53 -9.74 7.60
C GLN A 243 3.46 -9.07 6.62
N VAL A 244 4.67 -9.60 6.50
CA VAL A 244 5.65 -9.18 5.49
C VAL A 244 5.63 -10.24 4.39
N ALA A 245 5.38 -9.83 3.15
CA ALA A 245 5.29 -10.73 2.01
C ALA A 245 6.13 -10.22 0.84
N ALA A 246 6.90 -11.10 0.22
CA ALA A 246 7.59 -10.87 -1.04
C ALA A 246 6.82 -11.51 -2.19
N TYR A 247 6.45 -10.73 -3.21
CA TYR A 247 5.72 -11.20 -4.40
C TYR A 247 6.66 -11.26 -5.60
N PHE A 248 6.62 -12.37 -6.34
CA PHE A 248 7.58 -12.66 -7.41
C PHE A 248 6.96 -12.55 -8.79
N ALA A 249 7.70 -11.94 -9.72
CA ALA A 249 7.28 -11.72 -11.10
C ALA A 249 8.45 -11.90 -12.07
N LEU A 250 8.11 -12.13 -13.34
CA LEU A 250 9.02 -11.96 -14.45
C LEU A 250 9.39 -10.47 -14.60
N LEU A 251 10.52 -10.19 -15.25
CA LEU A 251 10.98 -8.81 -15.46
C LEU A 251 9.93 -7.92 -16.16
N ASP A 252 9.11 -8.50 -17.03
CA ASP A 252 8.00 -7.83 -17.73
C ASP A 252 6.80 -7.47 -16.83
N GLY A 253 6.80 -7.91 -15.56
CA GLY A 253 5.76 -7.61 -14.58
C GLY A 253 4.68 -8.69 -14.42
N ARG A 254 4.72 -9.77 -15.20
CA ARG A 254 3.79 -10.90 -14.99
C ARG A 254 4.17 -11.67 -13.73
N PHE A 255 3.25 -11.77 -12.78
CA PHE A 255 3.44 -12.51 -11.54
C PHE A 255 3.56 -14.02 -11.79
N LEU A 256 4.44 -14.68 -11.04
CA LEU A 256 4.61 -16.14 -11.09
C LEU A 256 3.39 -16.81 -10.45
N LYS A 257 2.87 -17.87 -11.09
CA LYS A 257 1.75 -18.66 -10.55
C LYS A 257 2.26 -19.74 -9.63
N ASP A 258 1.55 -19.93 -8.53
CA ASP A 258 1.79 -21.03 -7.59
C ASP A 258 0.88 -22.20 -7.95
N TYR A 259 1.47 -23.38 -8.18
CA TYR A 259 0.73 -24.55 -8.68
C TYR A 259 0.51 -25.64 -7.63
N ASP A 260 1.30 -25.66 -6.55
CA ASP A 260 1.23 -26.68 -5.50
C ASP A 260 0.54 -26.20 -4.21
N GLY A 261 0.29 -24.90 -4.08
CA GLY A 261 -0.38 -24.27 -2.95
C GLY A 261 0.53 -23.90 -1.79
N LEU A 262 1.84 -24.18 -1.84
CA LEU A 262 2.72 -24.06 -0.69
C LEU A 262 3.16 -22.61 -0.40
N TYR A 263 3.37 -21.80 -1.44
CA TYR A 263 3.76 -20.39 -1.34
C TYR A 263 2.72 -19.48 -2.01
N LYS A 264 1.45 -19.88 -1.93
CA LYS A 264 0.36 -19.23 -2.65
C LYS A 264 -0.19 -18.01 -1.91
N ALA A 265 -0.07 -16.84 -2.54
CA ALA A 265 -0.83 -15.66 -2.15
C ALA A 265 -2.33 -15.84 -2.42
N ARG A 266 -3.17 -15.01 -1.79
CA ARG A 266 -4.63 -15.00 -2.04
C ARG A 266 -5.00 -14.76 -3.52
N SER A 267 -4.11 -14.11 -4.28
CA SER A 267 -4.26 -13.89 -5.71
C SER A 267 -3.91 -15.12 -6.58
N GLY A 268 -3.42 -16.22 -6.00
CA GLY A 268 -2.97 -17.42 -6.72
C GLY A 268 -1.52 -17.37 -7.20
N HIS A 269 -0.76 -16.34 -6.83
CA HIS A 269 0.62 -16.13 -7.27
C HIS A 269 1.63 -16.51 -6.17
N VAL A 270 2.88 -16.77 -6.57
CA VAL A 270 3.98 -17.11 -5.66
C VAL A 270 4.32 -15.92 -4.77
N ALA A 271 4.30 -16.17 -3.46
CA ALA A 271 4.74 -15.24 -2.43
C ALA A 271 5.34 -15.95 -1.21
N ALA A 272 6.53 -15.52 -0.81
CA ALA A 272 7.08 -15.87 0.50
C ALA A 272 6.56 -14.87 1.53
N SER A 273 5.99 -15.34 2.64
CA SER A 273 5.51 -14.43 3.67
C SER A 273 5.68 -14.97 5.08
N LYS A 274 5.84 -14.04 6.02
CA LYS A 274 5.97 -14.35 7.44
C LYS A 274 5.17 -13.32 8.25
N LYS A 275 4.53 -13.80 9.32
CA LYS A 275 3.83 -12.95 10.29
C LYS A 275 4.67 -12.78 11.54
N GLU A 276 4.63 -11.57 12.08
CA GLU A 276 5.23 -11.24 13.38
C GLU A 276 4.27 -10.35 14.16
N THR A 277 4.43 -10.29 15.48
CA THR A 277 3.64 -9.43 16.36
C THR A 277 4.51 -8.28 16.87
N SER A 278 4.05 -7.04 16.69
CA SER A 278 4.76 -5.89 17.23
C SER A 278 4.57 -5.81 18.74
N THR A 279 5.67 -5.74 19.47
CA THR A 279 5.67 -5.71 20.95
C THR A 279 5.58 -4.30 21.52
N SER A 280 5.85 -3.28 20.69
CA SER A 280 5.75 -1.87 21.07
C SER A 280 5.02 -1.06 20.00
N ASP A 281 4.72 0.20 20.31
CA ASP A 281 4.10 1.12 19.35
C ASP A 281 5.07 1.45 18.22
N ASN A 282 6.37 1.51 18.48
CA ASN A 282 7.41 1.76 17.49
C ASN A 282 8.41 0.60 17.49
N ASN A 283 8.27 -0.35 16.56
CA ASN A 283 9.23 -1.46 16.43
C ASN A 283 10.18 -1.23 15.26
N LEU A 284 11.45 -1.57 15.47
CA LEU A 284 12.49 -1.61 14.45
C LEU A 284 13.03 -3.03 14.35
N TRP A 285 12.84 -3.68 13.20
CA TRP A 285 13.52 -4.93 12.88
C TRP A 285 14.67 -4.61 11.94
N ASN A 286 15.90 -4.78 12.43
CA ASN A 286 17.11 -4.51 11.64
C ASN A 286 17.33 -5.55 10.54
N ASP A 287 16.86 -6.77 10.75
CA ASP A 287 16.95 -7.87 9.79
C ASP A 287 15.71 -8.78 9.91
N PHE A 288 14.70 -8.51 9.10
CA PHE A 288 13.55 -9.40 8.93
C PHE A 288 13.78 -10.28 7.70
N THR A 289 13.70 -11.59 7.89
CA THR A 289 14.02 -12.56 6.84
C THR A 289 12.81 -13.30 6.30
N LEU A 290 12.82 -13.55 5.00
CA LEU A 290 11.93 -14.44 4.26
C LEU A 290 12.79 -15.41 3.45
N PHE A 291 12.33 -16.66 3.28
CA PHE A 291 12.98 -17.64 2.44
C PHE A 291 11.99 -18.15 1.38
N LEU A 292 12.44 -18.22 0.13
CA LEU A 292 11.70 -18.88 -0.96
C LEU A 292 12.59 -19.97 -1.59
N PRO A 293 12.20 -21.25 -1.52
CA PRO A 293 12.87 -22.32 -2.24
C PRO A 293 12.73 -22.11 -3.75
N TYR A 294 13.80 -22.32 -4.51
CA TYR A 294 13.74 -22.07 -5.96
C TYR A 294 12.78 -23.00 -6.71
N SER A 295 12.53 -24.22 -6.19
CA SER A 295 11.52 -25.14 -6.72
C SER A 295 10.11 -24.56 -6.72
N GLN A 296 9.85 -23.55 -5.87
CA GLN A 296 8.56 -22.88 -5.72
C GLN A 296 8.36 -21.73 -6.71
N LEU A 297 9.35 -21.44 -7.55
CA LEU A 297 9.19 -20.49 -8.66
C LEU A 297 8.40 -21.08 -9.83
N HIS A 298 8.28 -22.41 -9.90
CA HIS A 298 7.58 -23.15 -10.96
C HIS A 298 8.01 -22.77 -12.38
N LEU A 299 9.30 -22.55 -12.57
CA LEU A 299 9.88 -22.15 -13.85
C LEU A 299 10.32 -23.38 -14.65
N SER A 300 10.24 -23.29 -15.97
CA SER A 300 10.87 -24.25 -16.88
C SER A 300 12.39 -24.17 -16.78
N PRO A 301 13.13 -25.20 -17.20
CA PRO A 301 14.58 -25.12 -17.32
C PRO A 301 15.01 -23.92 -18.18
N GLY A 302 16.04 -23.20 -17.76
CA GLY A 302 16.57 -22.02 -18.45
C GLY A 302 17.01 -20.89 -17.52
N VAL A 303 17.48 -19.81 -18.13
CA VAL A 303 17.82 -18.57 -17.43
C VAL A 303 16.59 -17.68 -17.38
N HIS A 304 16.25 -17.19 -16.18
CA HIS A 304 15.11 -16.34 -15.92
C HIS A 304 15.57 -15.04 -15.24
N ASN A 305 15.15 -13.91 -15.82
CA ASN A 305 15.29 -12.61 -15.17
C ASN A 305 14.01 -12.31 -14.41
N LEU A 306 14.13 -12.22 -13.10
CA LEU A 306 13.01 -12.13 -12.18
C LEU A 306 13.11 -10.84 -11.38
N LYS A 307 11.99 -10.46 -10.79
CA LYS A 307 11.93 -9.36 -9.85
C LYS A 307 10.93 -9.66 -8.75
N PHE A 308 11.14 -9.06 -7.59
CA PHE A 308 10.18 -9.10 -6.50
C PHE A 308 10.07 -7.74 -5.81
N TYR A 309 8.99 -7.54 -5.07
CA TYR A 309 8.88 -6.44 -4.11
C TYR A 309 8.28 -6.98 -2.81
N ILE A 310 8.50 -6.23 -1.73
CA ILE A 310 7.99 -6.55 -0.40
C ILE A 310 6.78 -5.65 -0.11
N SER A 311 5.73 -6.25 0.44
CA SER A 311 4.60 -5.53 1.04
C SER A 311 4.52 -5.82 2.54
N ILE A 312 4.18 -4.80 3.32
CA ILE A 312 3.83 -4.96 4.74
C ILE A 312 2.33 -4.75 4.90
N PHE A 313 1.65 -5.72 5.50
CA PHE A 313 0.21 -5.66 5.77
C PHE A 313 -0.06 -5.65 7.28
N HIS A 314 -1.17 -5.00 7.64
CA HIS A 314 -1.83 -5.19 8.93
C HIS A 314 -3.30 -5.53 8.67
N GLY A 315 -3.70 -6.75 9.00
CA GLY A 315 -5.00 -7.30 8.57
C GLY A 315 -5.07 -7.34 7.04
N ASN A 316 -6.12 -6.77 6.46
CA ASN A 316 -6.28 -6.65 5.00
C ASN A 316 -5.67 -5.36 4.42
N SER A 317 -5.15 -4.47 5.28
CA SER A 317 -4.62 -3.17 4.85
C SER A 317 -3.14 -3.29 4.49
N ASN A 318 -2.80 -2.93 3.25
CA ASN A 318 -1.41 -2.70 2.86
C ASN A 318 -0.94 -1.38 3.48
N LEU A 319 0.16 -1.42 4.24
CA LEU A 319 0.73 -0.25 4.88
C LEU A 319 1.80 0.41 4.01
N THR A 320 2.62 -0.38 3.32
CA THR A 320 3.68 0.10 2.43
C THR A 320 4.20 -1.01 1.52
N ASN A 321 4.89 -0.60 0.45
CA ASN A 321 5.59 -1.48 -0.49
C ASN A 321 7.05 -1.01 -0.68
N SER A 322 7.96 -1.95 -0.94
CA SER A 322 9.32 -1.61 -1.37
C SER A 322 9.37 -1.27 -2.87
N TYR A 323 10.52 -0.81 -3.32
CA TYR A 323 10.88 -0.86 -4.73
C TYR A 323 11.06 -2.30 -5.22
N TRP A 324 11.11 -2.49 -6.54
CA TRP A 324 11.39 -3.78 -7.16
C TRP A 324 12.88 -4.12 -7.07
N VAL A 325 13.17 -5.32 -6.58
CA VAL A 325 14.52 -5.91 -6.58
C VAL A 325 14.59 -6.92 -7.69
N ASN A 326 15.54 -6.75 -8.61
CA ASN A 326 15.78 -7.67 -9.71
C ASN A 326 16.81 -8.72 -9.30
N PHE A 327 16.64 -9.94 -9.76
CA PHE A 327 17.61 -11.02 -9.60
C PHE A 327 17.56 -11.96 -10.80
N ARG A 328 18.66 -12.68 -11.03
CA ARG A 328 18.77 -13.64 -12.14
C ARG A 328 18.81 -15.03 -11.56
N TYR A 329 17.89 -15.89 -11.99
CA TYR A 329 17.83 -17.26 -11.55
C TYR A 329 17.98 -18.21 -12.75
N THR A 330 18.86 -19.19 -12.65
CA THR A 330 18.96 -20.24 -13.66
C THR A 330 18.29 -21.48 -13.10
N GLN A 331 17.09 -21.77 -13.58
CA GLN A 331 16.47 -23.07 -13.32
C GLN A 331 17.22 -24.10 -14.14
N THR A 332 18.06 -24.84 -13.46
CA THR A 332 18.81 -25.91 -14.08
C THR A 332 17.93 -27.16 -14.04
N GLY A 333 17.28 -27.49 -15.16
CA GLY A 333 16.49 -28.71 -15.27
C GLY A 333 17.35 -29.95 -15.11
N ALA A 334 16.76 -31.04 -14.60
CA ALA A 334 17.35 -32.37 -14.70
C ALA A 334 17.78 -32.62 -16.15
N SER A 335 19.06 -32.87 -16.36
CA SER A 335 19.61 -33.09 -17.70
C SER A 335 20.67 -34.17 -17.65
N ALA A 336 20.87 -34.85 -18.77
CA ALA A 336 21.94 -35.81 -18.92
C ALA A 336 22.58 -35.68 -20.31
N ALA A 337 23.83 -36.10 -20.43
CA ALA A 337 24.51 -36.23 -21.71
C ALA A 337 25.17 -37.61 -21.78
N ILE A 338 24.84 -38.39 -22.80
CA ILE A 338 25.47 -39.67 -23.05
C ILE A 338 26.71 -39.43 -23.93
N HIS A 339 27.87 -39.80 -23.40
CA HIS A 339 29.15 -39.61 -24.09
C HIS A 339 29.50 -40.82 -24.95
N ASN A 340 29.23 -42.03 -24.48
CA ASN A 340 29.53 -43.25 -25.22
C ASN A 340 28.59 -44.41 -24.84
N VAL A 341 28.29 -45.25 -25.82
CA VAL A 341 27.58 -46.53 -25.62
C VAL A 341 28.30 -47.59 -26.44
N TRP A 342 28.62 -48.72 -25.81
CA TRP A 342 29.18 -49.90 -26.47
C TRP A 342 28.60 -51.16 -25.84
N ALA A 343 28.78 -52.31 -26.49
CA ALA A 343 28.30 -53.58 -25.97
C ALA A 343 29.31 -54.70 -26.18
N ASP A 344 29.49 -55.49 -25.14
CA ASP A 344 30.17 -56.77 -25.21
C ASP A 344 29.10 -57.83 -25.54
N VAL A 345 29.21 -58.46 -26.71
CA VAL A 345 28.26 -59.48 -27.19
C VAL A 345 28.71 -60.89 -26.84
N ASN A 346 27.77 -61.82 -26.74
CA ASN A 346 28.01 -63.23 -26.40
C ASN A 346 28.71 -63.43 -25.04
N VAL A 347 28.42 -62.56 -24.08
CA VAL A 347 28.91 -62.68 -22.70
C VAL A 347 28.13 -63.75 -21.96
N TYR A 348 28.82 -64.61 -21.22
CA TYR A 348 28.20 -65.62 -20.37
C TYR A 348 28.14 -65.11 -18.91
N HIS A 349 26.93 -64.92 -18.39
CA HIS A 349 26.69 -64.42 -17.03
C HIS A 349 25.44 -65.08 -16.44
N ASN A 350 25.50 -65.46 -15.16
CA ASN A 350 24.40 -66.16 -14.46
C ASN A 350 23.81 -67.35 -15.26
N PHE A 351 24.68 -68.18 -15.82
CA PHE A 351 24.31 -69.37 -16.62
C PHE A 351 23.57 -69.07 -17.94
N GLN A 352 23.63 -67.84 -18.45
CA GLN A 352 22.98 -67.44 -19.69
C GLN A 352 23.92 -66.64 -20.59
N TYR A 353 23.80 -66.85 -21.90
CA TYR A 353 24.44 -65.98 -22.89
C TYR A 353 23.60 -64.71 -23.11
N GLY A 354 24.29 -63.59 -23.23
CA GLY A 354 23.67 -62.29 -23.45
C GLY A 354 24.68 -61.25 -23.93
N MET A 355 24.33 -59.99 -23.71
CA MET A 355 25.22 -58.85 -23.92
C MET A 355 25.32 -58.01 -22.66
N THR A 356 26.49 -57.40 -22.44
CA THR A 356 26.66 -56.32 -21.48
C THR A 356 26.69 -55.00 -22.23
N ILE A 357 25.74 -54.12 -21.95
CA ILE A 357 25.66 -52.78 -22.52
C ILE A 357 26.31 -51.81 -21.55
N HIS A 358 27.31 -51.10 -22.04
CA HIS A 358 28.08 -50.12 -21.30
C HIS A 358 27.67 -48.71 -21.71
N THR A 359 27.49 -47.83 -20.73
CA THR A 359 27.09 -46.44 -20.95
C THR A 359 27.97 -45.50 -20.14
N LYS A 360 28.68 -44.60 -20.83
CA LYS A 360 29.37 -43.46 -20.22
C LYS A 360 28.50 -42.21 -20.35
N PHE A 361 28.13 -41.58 -19.25
CA PHE A 361 27.26 -40.40 -19.27
C PHE A 361 27.49 -39.49 -18.06
N GLU A 362 27.00 -38.27 -18.17
CA GLU A 362 26.86 -37.34 -17.05
C GLU A 362 25.40 -37.01 -16.81
N ALA A 363 25.05 -36.74 -15.55
CA ALA A 363 23.75 -36.20 -15.17
C ALA A 363 23.95 -34.95 -14.30
N ARG A 364 23.17 -33.92 -14.57
CA ARG A 364 23.26 -32.61 -13.93
C ARG A 364 21.97 -32.30 -13.20
N TYR A 365 22.10 -31.69 -12.03
CA TYR A 365 21.02 -31.17 -11.19
C TYR A 365 20.09 -32.27 -10.66
N LEU A 366 20.67 -33.44 -10.37
CA LEU A 366 20.00 -34.63 -9.86
C LEU A 366 20.60 -35.11 -8.52
N LYS A 367 21.26 -34.24 -7.76
CA LYS A 367 21.92 -34.61 -6.50
C LYS A 367 20.92 -35.26 -5.54
N LYS A 368 21.28 -36.46 -5.05
CA LYS A 368 20.49 -37.38 -4.23
C LYS A 368 19.18 -37.86 -4.88
N GLN A 369 19.03 -37.70 -6.19
CA GLN A 369 17.87 -38.20 -6.94
C GLN A 369 18.27 -39.46 -7.72
N GLN A 370 17.30 -40.36 -7.86
CA GLN A 370 17.48 -41.61 -8.60
C GLN A 370 17.43 -41.33 -10.10
N ILE A 371 18.35 -41.92 -10.84
CA ILE A 371 18.40 -41.91 -12.30
C ILE A 371 18.17 -43.32 -12.82
N GLY A 372 17.54 -43.43 -13.98
CA GLY A 372 17.40 -44.68 -14.71
C GLY A 372 18.24 -44.70 -15.98
N VAL A 373 18.79 -45.86 -16.31
CA VAL A 373 19.45 -46.14 -17.58
C VAL A 373 18.71 -47.31 -18.21
N VAL A 374 18.15 -47.09 -19.41
CA VAL A 374 17.27 -48.06 -20.07
C VAL A 374 17.73 -48.30 -21.49
N ALA A 375 17.96 -49.55 -21.87
CA ALA A 375 18.19 -49.97 -23.25
C ALA A 375 16.89 -50.53 -23.84
N TYR A 376 16.44 -49.96 -24.95
CA TYR A 376 15.23 -50.37 -25.68
C TYR A 376 15.59 -51.12 -26.96
N PHE A 377 14.99 -52.28 -27.21
CA PHE A 377 15.38 -53.17 -28.31
C PHE A 377 14.34 -53.22 -29.44
N PHE A 378 14.85 -53.22 -30.67
CA PHE A 378 14.06 -53.12 -31.89
C PHE A 378 14.61 -54.04 -32.96
N SER A 379 13.73 -54.45 -33.88
CA SER A 379 14.13 -55.01 -35.17
C SER A 379 14.81 -53.95 -36.05
N ALA A 380 15.52 -54.37 -37.10
CA ALA A 380 16.20 -53.47 -38.03
C ALA A 380 15.28 -52.38 -38.61
N ASP A 381 14.02 -52.72 -38.93
CA ASP A 381 13.01 -51.80 -39.46
C ASP A 381 12.44 -50.83 -38.40
N GLY A 382 12.84 -50.95 -37.13
CA GLY A 382 12.47 -50.03 -36.06
C GLY A 382 11.19 -50.38 -35.32
N ARG A 383 10.66 -51.61 -35.48
CA ARG A 383 9.56 -52.08 -34.62
C ARG A 383 10.13 -52.52 -33.27
N PRO A 384 9.52 -52.13 -32.14
CA PRO A 384 9.98 -52.59 -30.83
C PRO A 384 9.76 -54.09 -30.71
N LEU A 385 10.73 -54.80 -30.14
CA LEU A 385 10.57 -56.21 -29.82
C LEU A 385 9.58 -56.37 -28.67
N ARG A 386 8.80 -57.46 -28.67
CA ARG A 386 7.78 -57.72 -27.64
C ARG A 386 8.32 -58.68 -26.60
N ASP A 387 8.08 -58.33 -25.35
CA ASP A 387 8.39 -59.19 -24.21
C ASP A 387 7.16 -60.02 -23.84
N PHE A 388 7.35 -61.31 -23.59
CA PHE A 388 6.25 -62.25 -23.34
C PHE A 388 6.27 -62.88 -21.94
N ASP A 389 7.34 -62.70 -21.17
CA ASP A 389 7.47 -63.27 -19.82
C ASP A 389 7.47 -62.21 -18.70
N GLY A 390 7.44 -60.92 -19.04
CA GLY A 390 7.36 -59.79 -18.13
C GLY A 390 8.67 -59.47 -17.42
N ARG A 391 9.81 -60.06 -17.82
CA ARG A 391 11.07 -59.94 -17.06
C ARG A 391 11.93 -58.78 -17.51
N PHE A 392 11.89 -58.46 -18.80
CA PHE A 392 12.68 -57.38 -19.41
C PHE A 392 11.78 -56.53 -20.29
N ASN A 393 10.77 -55.89 -19.70
CA ASN A 393 9.85 -55.04 -20.42
C ASN A 393 9.81 -53.59 -19.95
N ASP A 394 9.44 -52.70 -20.87
CA ASP A 394 8.97 -51.37 -20.52
C ASP A 394 7.49 -51.38 -20.11
N ALA A 395 6.98 -50.23 -19.67
CA ALA A 395 5.58 -50.07 -19.25
C ALA A 395 4.54 -50.35 -20.36
N THR A 396 4.98 -50.50 -21.62
CA THR A 396 4.13 -50.81 -22.77
C THR A 396 4.27 -52.25 -23.27
N GLY A 397 5.04 -53.08 -22.55
CA GLY A 397 5.27 -54.49 -22.87
C GLY A 397 6.30 -54.73 -23.99
N ASN A 398 7.17 -53.77 -24.29
CA ASN A 398 8.27 -53.97 -25.23
C ASN A 398 9.55 -54.37 -24.50
N VAL A 399 10.43 -55.11 -25.17
CA VAL A 399 11.72 -55.54 -24.62
C VAL A 399 12.59 -54.34 -24.23
N ALA A 400 12.96 -54.27 -22.95
CA ALA A 400 13.85 -53.27 -22.40
C ALA A 400 14.68 -53.83 -21.24
N ALA A 401 15.96 -53.42 -21.16
CA ALA A 401 16.82 -53.67 -20.00
C ALA A 401 16.98 -52.37 -19.22
N ALA A 402 16.75 -52.38 -17.92
CA ALA A 402 16.82 -51.18 -17.09
C ALA A 402 17.68 -51.39 -15.85
N GLY A 403 18.35 -50.32 -15.44
CA GLY A 403 19.11 -50.21 -14.20
C GLY A 403 18.92 -48.82 -13.60
N MET A 404 19.14 -48.69 -12.30
CA MET A 404 18.98 -47.44 -11.58
C MET A 404 20.21 -47.14 -10.73
N ASP A 405 20.49 -45.86 -10.52
CA ASP A 405 21.52 -45.39 -9.59
C ASP A 405 21.13 -44.03 -9.00
N TYR A 406 21.94 -43.47 -8.10
CA TYR A 406 21.73 -42.14 -7.51
C TYR A 406 22.84 -41.18 -7.93
N ALA A 407 22.46 -39.99 -8.40
CA ALA A 407 23.42 -38.91 -8.56
C ALA A 407 23.89 -38.42 -7.18
N LEU A 408 25.18 -38.50 -6.89
CA LEU A 408 25.73 -38.11 -5.58
C LEU A 408 26.07 -36.60 -5.51
N TYR A 409 26.23 -35.97 -6.67
CA TYR A 409 26.64 -34.58 -6.81
C TYR A 409 25.75 -33.84 -7.82
N ASP A 410 25.82 -32.50 -7.80
CA ASP A 410 25.08 -31.65 -8.74
C ASP A 410 25.50 -31.88 -10.20
N VAL A 411 26.72 -32.35 -10.43
CA VAL A 411 27.14 -32.98 -11.69
C VAL A 411 27.73 -34.33 -11.31
N SER A 412 27.05 -35.42 -11.67
CA SER A 412 27.50 -36.79 -11.43
C SER A 412 27.88 -37.43 -12.75
N THR A 413 28.99 -38.17 -12.77
CA THR A 413 29.51 -38.83 -13.97
C THR A 413 29.63 -40.33 -13.75
N TRP A 414 29.13 -41.11 -14.70
CA TRP A 414 29.31 -42.56 -14.74
C TRP A 414 30.29 -42.87 -15.86
N GLY A 415 31.46 -43.38 -15.49
CA GLY A 415 32.49 -43.77 -16.44
C GLY A 415 32.10 -45.02 -17.25
N ASP A 416 31.40 -45.94 -16.60
CA ASP A 416 31.00 -47.24 -17.16
C ASP A 416 29.79 -47.81 -16.40
N PHE A 417 28.58 -47.38 -16.76
CA PHE A 417 27.34 -47.97 -16.25
C PHE A 417 26.97 -49.20 -17.06
N ARG A 418 26.71 -50.33 -16.41
CA ARG A 418 26.53 -51.63 -17.07
C ARG A 418 25.12 -52.18 -16.92
N LEU A 419 24.55 -52.62 -18.03
CA LEU A 419 23.31 -53.39 -18.09
C LEU A 419 23.61 -54.76 -18.71
N PHE A 420 23.27 -55.85 -18.03
CA PHE A 420 23.30 -57.17 -18.65
C PHE A 420 21.92 -57.50 -19.23
N PHE A 421 21.89 -57.98 -20.48
CA PHE A 421 20.67 -58.39 -21.17
C PHE A 421 20.81 -59.82 -21.75
N PRO A 422 20.02 -60.81 -21.30
CA PRO A 422 20.09 -62.18 -21.79
C PRO A 422 19.45 -62.33 -23.16
N TYR A 423 20.07 -63.07 -24.09
CA TYR A 423 19.52 -63.24 -25.45
C TYR A 423 18.20 -64.00 -25.48
N ALA A 424 17.94 -64.86 -24.50
CA ALA A 424 16.66 -65.55 -24.36
C ALA A 424 15.47 -64.58 -24.21
N GLN A 425 15.72 -63.34 -23.79
CA GLN A 425 14.72 -62.29 -23.57
C GLN A 425 14.42 -61.47 -24.83
N LEU A 426 15.04 -61.80 -25.97
CA LEU A 426 14.64 -61.24 -27.26
C LEU A 426 13.33 -61.84 -27.78
N HIS A 427 12.95 -63.03 -27.26
CA HIS A 427 11.74 -63.77 -27.63
C HIS A 427 11.57 -64.00 -29.15
N LEU A 428 12.68 -64.26 -29.83
CA LEU A 428 12.70 -64.50 -31.27
C LEU A 428 12.61 -66.01 -31.57
N SER A 429 11.97 -66.35 -32.68
CA SER A 429 12.04 -67.69 -33.26
C SER A 429 13.48 -68.01 -33.70
N PRO A 430 13.85 -69.30 -33.88
CA PRO A 430 15.14 -69.65 -34.47
C PRO A 430 15.36 -68.97 -35.82
N GLY A 431 16.53 -68.38 -36.04
CA GLY A 431 16.82 -67.60 -37.24
C GLY A 431 17.96 -66.61 -37.09
N ARG A 432 18.23 -65.88 -38.18
CA ARG A 432 19.22 -64.79 -38.22
C ARG A 432 18.48 -63.45 -38.27
N TYR A 433 18.88 -62.52 -37.41
CA TYR A 433 18.24 -61.23 -37.23
C TYR A 433 19.29 -60.12 -37.27
N ASN A 434 18.89 -58.97 -37.81
CA ASN A 434 19.59 -57.71 -37.61
C ASN A 434 18.74 -56.89 -36.64
N LEU A 435 19.33 -56.57 -35.49
CA LEU A 435 18.64 -55.89 -34.41
C LEU A 435 19.35 -54.58 -34.10
N LYS A 436 18.65 -53.70 -33.39
CA LYS A 436 19.22 -52.45 -32.91
C LYS A 436 18.65 -52.08 -31.55
N PHE A 437 19.42 -51.32 -30.79
CA PHE A 437 18.95 -50.72 -29.54
C PHE A 437 19.45 -49.28 -29.42
N TYR A 438 18.81 -48.50 -28.56
CA TYR A 438 19.37 -47.27 -28.02
C TYR A 438 19.23 -47.27 -26.51
N VAL A 439 20.14 -46.57 -25.85
CA VAL A 439 20.10 -46.29 -24.41
C VAL A 439 19.47 -44.92 -24.17
N ALA A 440 18.61 -44.82 -23.15
CA ALA A 440 18.05 -43.60 -22.62
C ALA A 440 18.46 -43.40 -21.14
N ILE A 441 18.71 -42.15 -20.75
CA ILE A 441 18.78 -41.75 -19.35
C ILE A 441 17.42 -41.20 -18.95
N THR A 442 16.89 -41.64 -17.82
CA THR A 442 15.58 -41.25 -17.30
C THR A 442 15.66 -40.66 -15.91
N HIS A 443 14.74 -39.75 -15.60
CA HIS A 443 14.51 -39.23 -14.26
C HIS A 443 13.00 -39.13 -14.04
N GLN A 444 12.48 -39.72 -12.95
CA GLN A 444 11.04 -39.80 -12.67
C GLN A 444 10.22 -40.30 -13.88
N SER A 445 10.68 -41.38 -14.51
CA SER A 445 10.07 -41.99 -15.70
C SER A 445 10.07 -41.13 -16.97
N LYS A 446 10.70 -39.94 -16.94
CA LYS A 446 10.88 -39.09 -18.12
C LYS A 446 12.26 -39.30 -18.73
N ILE A 447 12.33 -39.50 -20.04
CA ILE A 447 13.59 -39.53 -20.78
C ILE A 447 14.21 -38.11 -20.79
N ILE A 448 15.45 -38.00 -20.33
CA ILE A 448 16.23 -36.76 -20.26
C ILE A 448 17.47 -36.78 -21.17
N ALA A 449 17.84 -37.93 -21.72
CA ALA A 449 18.83 -38.07 -22.81
C ALA A 449 18.62 -39.39 -23.56
N THR A 450 19.01 -39.44 -24.84
CA THR A 450 19.06 -40.66 -25.65
C THR A 450 20.37 -40.76 -26.41
N SER A 451 20.81 -41.99 -26.66
CA SER A 451 21.99 -42.28 -27.47
C SER A 451 21.60 -42.49 -28.94
N LYS A 452 22.62 -42.64 -29.79
CA LYS A 452 22.44 -43.13 -31.17
C LYS A 452 22.09 -44.63 -31.15
N TRP A 453 21.58 -45.11 -32.27
CA TRP A 453 21.30 -46.53 -32.48
C TRP A 453 22.58 -47.36 -32.53
N PHE A 454 22.64 -48.41 -31.73
CA PHE A 454 23.62 -49.48 -31.83
C PHE A 454 23.00 -50.65 -32.60
N HIS A 455 23.69 -51.16 -33.62
CA HIS A 455 23.20 -52.27 -34.45
C HIS A 455 24.02 -53.52 -34.19
N PHE A 456 23.38 -54.68 -34.15
CA PHE A 456 24.06 -55.95 -33.96
C PHE A 456 23.38 -57.08 -34.72
N PRO A 457 24.15 -57.99 -35.33
CA PRO A 457 23.63 -59.24 -35.84
C PRO A 457 23.37 -60.22 -34.68
N PHE A 458 22.31 -61.00 -34.79
CA PHE A 458 21.95 -62.00 -33.79
C PHE A 458 21.49 -63.29 -34.47
N VAL A 459 21.94 -64.44 -33.96
CA VAL A 459 21.49 -65.75 -34.42
C VAL A 459 20.83 -66.46 -33.25
N GLN A 460 19.53 -66.66 -33.36
CA GLN A 460 18.79 -67.51 -32.43
C GLN A 460 18.98 -68.97 -32.88
N PRO A 461 19.63 -69.83 -32.09
CA PRO A 461 19.83 -71.22 -32.46
C PRO A 461 18.50 -72.00 -32.50
N LEU A 462 18.48 -73.08 -33.27
CA LEU A 462 17.43 -74.10 -33.17
C LEU A 462 17.51 -74.70 -31.77
N ARG A 463 16.37 -74.74 -31.06
CA ARG A 463 16.27 -75.33 -29.73
C ARG A 463 16.33 -76.85 -29.79
#